data_AF-A0A6N2KH38-F1
#
_entry.id   AF-A0A6N2KH38-F1
#
_cell.length_a   1.000
_cell.length_b   1.000
_cell.length_c   1.000
_cell.angle_alpha   90.00
_cell.angle_beta   90.00
_cell.angle_gamma   90.00
#
_symmetry.space_group_name_H-M   'P 1'
#
loop_
_entity.id
_entity.type
_entity.pdbx_description
1 polymer ?
#
loop_
_entity_poly.entity_id
_entity_poly.type
_entity_poly.pdbx_seq_one_letter_code
_entity_poly.pdbx_strand_id
1 'polypeptide(L)'
;MVLAAIQDCWRDSQFDLTPYDVHSHTGFLKHLMLRTGRNVETGLLELMVNFVTSSYKPELLKPLVEKISAIPEVVSIMNNVNTSVGNTSVGEEEYTLHGKSTITEMLRGLTFQISANSFFQTNTRQAFSPYSLILLCTYHH
;
A
#
# COMPACT_ATOMS: atom_id res chain seq x y z
N MET A 1 4.13 -15.27 0.49
CA MET A 1 3.36 -15.51 1.74
C MET A 1 2.17 -14.58 1.86
N VAL A 2 2.35 -13.25 1.85
CA VAL A 2 1.23 -12.28 1.91
C VAL A 2 0.20 -12.47 0.79
N LEU A 3 0.64 -12.59 -0.47
CA LEU A 3 -0.29 -12.82 -1.60
C LEU A 3 -1.06 -14.13 -1.47
N ALA A 4 -0.43 -15.19 -0.93
CA ALA A 4 -1.09 -16.48 -0.71
C ALA A 4 -2.14 -16.37 0.39
N ALA A 5 -1.81 -15.74 1.53
CA ALA A 5 -2.77 -15.48 2.61
C ALA A 5 -3.99 -14.67 2.12
N ILE A 6 -3.76 -13.70 1.23
CA ILE A 6 -4.85 -12.91 0.63
C ILE A 6 -5.65 -13.74 -0.37
N GLN A 7 -5.01 -14.55 -1.21
CA GLN A 7 -5.68 -15.43 -2.17
C GLN A 7 -6.53 -16.49 -1.46
N ASP A 8 -6.07 -17.04 -0.34
CA ASP A 8 -6.80 -18.02 0.45
C ASP A 8 -8.06 -17.39 1.06
N CYS A 9 -7.95 -16.17 1.62
CA CYS A 9 -9.12 -15.46 2.14
C CYS A 9 -10.09 -15.00 1.04
N TRP A 10 -9.59 -14.68 -0.16
CA TRP A 10 -10.45 -14.28 -1.27
C TRP A 10 -11.24 -15.46 -1.86
N ARG A 11 -10.70 -16.68 -1.79
CA ARG A 11 -11.40 -17.89 -2.26
C ARG A 11 -12.46 -18.40 -1.29
N ASP A 12 -12.38 -17.98 -0.02
CA ASP A 12 -13.33 -18.36 1.00
C ASP A 12 -14.61 -17.49 0.87
N SER A 13 -15.72 -18.13 0.49
CA SER A 13 -17.01 -17.47 0.27
C SER A 13 -17.65 -16.89 1.53
N GLN A 14 -17.06 -17.11 2.71
CA GLN A 14 -17.44 -16.42 3.94
C GLN A 14 -16.98 -14.96 3.99
N PHE A 15 -16.04 -14.57 3.13
CA PHE A 15 -15.53 -13.21 3.03
C PHE A 15 -16.22 -12.46 1.90
N ASP A 16 -17.02 -11.45 2.25
CA ASP A 16 -17.63 -10.54 1.27
C ASP A 16 -16.62 -9.49 0.76
N LEU A 17 -15.55 -9.98 0.14
CA LEU A 17 -14.52 -9.19 -0.55
C LEU A 17 -14.80 -9.14 -2.04
N THR A 18 -16.04 -8.79 -2.40
CA THR A 18 -16.46 -8.67 -3.79
C THR A 18 -15.53 -7.72 -4.56
N PRO A 19 -14.91 -8.17 -5.66
CA PRO A 19 -14.07 -7.31 -6.48
C PRO A 19 -14.90 -6.15 -7.04
N TYR A 20 -14.32 -4.94 -7.06
CA TYR A 20 -14.98 -3.80 -7.63
C TYR A 20 -15.04 -3.90 -9.15
N ASP A 21 -16.24 -3.85 -9.70
CA ASP A 21 -16.50 -3.78 -11.12
C ASP A 21 -16.62 -2.31 -11.55
N VAL A 22 -15.73 -1.90 -12.44
CA VAL A 22 -15.62 -0.50 -12.90
C VAL A 22 -16.77 -0.05 -13.81
N HIS A 23 -17.51 -0.99 -14.42
CA HIS A 23 -18.61 -0.67 -15.34
C HIS A 23 -19.93 -0.48 -14.60
N SER A 24 -20.19 -1.34 -13.61
CA SER A 24 -21.38 -1.30 -12.76
C SER A 24 -21.19 -0.43 -11.52
N HIS A 25 -19.95 -0.07 -11.18
CA HIS A 25 -19.57 0.64 -9.97
C HIS A 25 -20.02 -0.08 -8.69
N THR A 26 -19.95 -1.41 -8.70
CA THR A 26 -20.35 -2.25 -7.56
C THR A 26 -19.18 -3.09 -7.07
N GLY A 27 -19.25 -3.55 -5.82
CA GLY A 27 -18.19 -4.33 -5.17
C GLY A 27 -17.46 -3.55 -4.07
N PHE A 28 -16.74 -4.27 -3.24
CA PHE A 28 -16.10 -3.73 -2.05
C PHE A 28 -14.61 -3.41 -2.27
N LEU A 29 -13.85 -4.37 -2.79
CA LEU A 29 -12.39 -4.25 -2.92
C LEU A 29 -12.01 -3.74 -4.30
N LYS A 30 -11.46 -2.52 -4.36
CA LYS A 30 -11.00 -1.88 -5.61
C LYS A 30 -9.60 -2.34 -5.99
N HIS A 31 -8.64 -2.16 -5.09
CA HIS A 31 -7.24 -2.50 -5.33
C HIS A 31 -6.58 -3.04 -4.07
N LEU A 32 -5.56 -3.88 -4.27
CA LEU A 32 -4.61 -4.26 -3.24
C LEU A 32 -3.25 -3.72 -3.66
N MET A 33 -2.64 -2.91 -2.79
CA MET A 33 -1.30 -2.37 -3.02
C MET A 33 -0.35 -2.92 -1.97
N LEU A 34 0.80 -3.39 -2.42
CA LEU A 34 1.89 -3.83 -1.55
C LEU A 34 3.07 -2.86 -1.74
N ARG A 35 3.65 -2.40 -0.64
CA ARG A 35 4.85 -1.58 -0.65
C ARG A 35 5.89 -2.19 0.25
N THR A 36 7.13 -2.26 -0.22
CA THR A 36 8.27 -2.74 0.57
C THR A 36 9.23 -1.60 0.83
N GLY A 37 9.89 -1.67 1.97
CA GLY A 37 10.97 -0.78 2.36
C GLY A 37 11.95 -1.50 3.26
N ARG A 38 12.88 -0.76 3.86
CA ARG A 38 13.85 -1.27 4.82
C ARG A 38 13.91 -0.37 6.02
N ASN A 39 13.79 -0.99 7.20
CA ASN A 39 13.92 -0.30 8.46
C ASN A 39 15.31 0.35 8.57
N VAL A 40 15.34 1.63 8.94
CA VAL A 40 16.56 2.44 8.96
C VAL A 40 17.57 1.96 10.00
N GLU A 41 17.09 1.46 11.13
CA GLU A 41 17.92 1.05 12.27
C GLU A 41 18.40 -0.40 12.12
N THR A 42 17.48 -1.29 11.73
CA THR A 42 17.75 -2.74 11.71
C THR A 42 18.10 -3.28 10.33
N GLY A 43 17.82 -2.52 9.26
CA GLY A 43 17.98 -2.96 7.87
C GLY A 43 17.01 -4.05 7.42
N LEU A 44 16.08 -4.47 8.28
CA LEU A 44 15.11 -5.53 8.00
C LEU A 44 14.04 -5.06 7.02
N LEU A 45 13.48 -6.01 6.26
CA LEU A 45 12.39 -5.75 5.31
C LEU A 45 11.14 -5.27 6.06
N GLU A 46 10.59 -4.15 5.63
CA GLU A 46 9.28 -3.66 6.06
C GLU A 46 8.29 -3.82 4.89
N LEU A 47 7.13 -4.39 5.16
CA LEU A 47 6.04 -4.56 4.20
C LEU A 47 4.80 -3.80 4.70
N MET A 48 4.25 -2.99 3.81
CA MET A 48 2.95 -2.35 3.96
C MET A 48 1.94 -3.01 3.02
N VAL A 49 0.77 -3.32 3.56
CA VAL A 49 -0.39 -3.81 2.82
C VAL A 49 -1.47 -2.74 2.84
N ASN A 50 -1.88 -2.25 1.67
CA ASN A 50 -2.94 -1.25 1.57
C ASN A 50 -4.14 -1.81 0.80
N PHE A 51 -5.28 -1.87 1.46
CA PHE A 51 -6.57 -2.21 0.87
C PHE A 51 -7.25 -0.94 0.38
N VAL A 52 -7.53 -0.85 -0.92
CA VAL A 52 -8.35 0.22 -1.48
C VAL A 52 -9.79 -0.29 -1.59
N THR A 53 -10.72 0.32 -0.85
CA THR A 53 -12.12 -0.13 -0.77
C THR A 53 -13.09 0.96 -1.20
N SER A 54 -14.29 0.57 -1.62
CA SER A 54 -15.37 1.51 -2.01
C SER A 54 -16.09 2.14 -0.82
N SER A 55 -15.95 1.56 0.38
CA SER A 55 -16.54 2.05 1.63
C SER A 55 -15.70 1.59 2.84
N TYR A 56 -15.89 2.26 3.98
CA TYR A 56 -15.24 1.86 5.23
C TYR A 56 -16.03 0.75 5.92
N LYS A 57 -15.52 -0.48 5.86
CA LYS A 57 -16.08 -1.69 6.49
C LYS A 57 -14.96 -2.53 7.09
N PRO A 58 -14.30 -2.06 8.17
CA PRO A 58 -13.13 -2.71 8.74
C PRO A 58 -13.42 -4.14 9.22
N GLU A 59 -14.66 -4.46 9.58
CA GLU A 59 -15.12 -5.80 9.95
C GLU A 59 -14.91 -6.84 8.84
N LEU A 60 -15.05 -6.46 7.58
CA LEU A 60 -14.81 -7.36 6.44
C LEU A 60 -13.32 -7.65 6.24
N LEU A 61 -12.45 -6.70 6.62
CA LEU A 61 -11.00 -6.83 6.52
C LEU A 61 -10.38 -7.47 7.76
N LYS A 62 -11.07 -7.47 8.91
CA LYS A 62 -10.53 -7.90 10.21
C LYS A 62 -9.84 -9.27 10.15
N PRO A 63 -10.42 -10.34 9.57
CA PRO A 63 -9.74 -11.64 9.60
C PRO A 63 -8.55 -11.71 8.63
N LEU A 64 -8.52 -10.88 7.59
CA LEU A 64 -7.30 -10.71 6.78
C LEU A 64 -6.23 -9.98 7.57
N VAL A 65 -6.59 -8.90 8.27
CA VAL A 65 -5.68 -8.13 9.13
C VAL A 65 -5.03 -9.05 10.17
N GLU A 66 -5.80 -9.90 10.84
CA GLU A 66 -5.30 -10.86 11.83
C GLU A 66 -4.32 -11.87 11.21
N LYS A 67 -4.63 -12.45 10.05
CA LYS A 67 -3.72 -13.40 9.37
C LYS A 67 -2.45 -12.73 8.85
N ILE A 68 -2.59 -11.55 8.25
CA ILE A 68 -1.49 -10.83 7.60
C ILE A 68 -0.55 -10.21 8.64
N SER A 69 -1.08 -9.70 9.77
CA SER A 69 -0.25 -9.14 10.85
C SER A 69 0.61 -10.18 11.58
N ALA A 70 0.30 -11.48 11.44
CA ALA A 70 1.16 -12.55 11.94
C ALA A 70 2.45 -12.73 11.12
N ILE A 71 2.56 -12.10 9.95
CA ILE A 71 3.73 -12.15 9.08
C ILE A 71 4.75 -11.11 9.59
N PRO A 72 5.95 -11.52 10.04
CA PRO A 72 6.88 -10.62 10.74
C PRO A 72 7.31 -9.38 9.94
N GLU A 73 7.39 -9.51 8.61
CA GLU A 73 7.76 -8.40 7.74
C GLU A 73 6.63 -7.37 7.56
N VAL A 74 5.38 -7.73 7.86
CA VAL A 74 4.26 -6.79 7.78
C VAL A 74 4.26 -5.89 9.00
N VAL A 75 4.60 -4.63 8.78
CA VAL A 75 4.64 -3.61 9.83
C VAL A 75 3.54 -2.57 9.70
N SER A 76 2.77 -2.62 8.60
CA SER A 76 1.71 -1.67 8.29
C SER A 76 0.60 -2.33 7.48
N ILE A 77 -0.64 -2.20 7.96
CA ILE A 77 -1.84 -2.54 7.19
C ILE A 77 -2.76 -1.32 7.17
N MET A 78 -3.07 -0.87 5.97
CA MET A 78 -3.84 0.35 5.69
C MET A 78 -5.12 0.01 4.94
N ASN A 79 -6.15 0.83 5.12
CA ASN A 79 -7.31 0.87 4.27
C ASN A 79 -7.52 2.28 3.74
N ASN A 80 -7.32 2.46 2.44
CA ASN A 80 -7.73 3.64 1.71
C ASN A 80 -9.17 3.44 1.23
N VAL A 81 -10.09 4.26 1.71
CA VAL A 81 -11.48 4.26 1.26
C VAL A 81 -11.61 5.29 0.16
N ASN A 82 -11.92 4.83 -1.04
CA ASN A 82 -12.16 5.67 -2.20
C ASN A 82 -13.63 5.53 -2.59
N THR A 83 -14.45 6.53 -2.26
CA THR A 83 -15.88 6.54 -2.61
C THR A 83 -16.14 7.06 -4.02
N SER A 84 -15.11 7.53 -4.72
CA SER A 84 -15.24 8.10 -6.05
C SER A 84 -15.61 7.05 -7.09
N VAL A 85 -16.50 7.44 -8.00
CA VAL A 85 -16.88 6.68 -9.20
C VAL A 85 -16.01 7.06 -10.42
N GLY A 86 -15.18 8.10 -10.32
CA GLY A 86 -14.31 8.58 -11.40
C GLY A 86 -12.92 9.06 -10.94
N ASN A 87 -12.22 9.83 -11.77
CA ASN A 87 -10.87 10.36 -11.50
C ASN A 87 -10.82 11.53 -10.48
N THR A 88 -11.94 11.84 -9.82
CA THR A 88 -12.04 12.91 -8.83
C THR A 88 -11.59 12.40 -7.46
N SER A 89 -10.62 13.07 -6.85
CA SER A 89 -10.02 12.75 -5.53
C SER A 89 -10.90 13.15 -4.33
N VAL A 90 -12.20 13.38 -4.55
CA VAL A 90 -13.15 13.71 -3.48
C VAL A 90 -13.60 12.42 -2.81
N GLY A 91 -13.39 12.30 -1.50
CA GLY A 91 -13.81 11.13 -0.71
C GLY A 91 -12.75 10.04 -0.55
N GLU A 92 -11.47 10.42 -0.53
CA GLU A 92 -10.38 9.54 -0.13
C GLU A 92 -10.10 9.69 1.37
N GLU A 93 -10.27 8.61 2.13
CA GLU A 93 -9.97 8.55 3.56
C GLU A 93 -8.96 7.42 3.84
N GLU A 94 -8.02 7.65 4.76
CA GLU A 94 -6.98 6.67 5.11
C GLU A 94 -7.15 6.18 6.56
N TYR A 95 -7.21 4.86 6.72
CA TYR A 95 -7.34 4.20 8.01
C TYR A 95 -6.17 3.25 8.24
N THR A 96 -5.52 3.34 9.40
CA THR A 96 -4.53 2.35 9.83
C THR A 96 -5.25 1.21 10.53
N LEU A 97 -5.20 0.01 9.94
CA LEU A 97 -5.81 -1.20 10.50
C LEU A 97 -4.84 -1.96 11.41
N HIS A 98 -3.53 -1.85 11.15
CA HIS A 98 -2.50 -2.47 11.98
C HIS A 98 -1.15 -1.76 11.83
N GLY A 99 -0.41 -1.66 12.93
CA GLY A 99 0.98 -1.21 12.93
C GLY A 99 1.14 0.27 12.61
N LYS A 100 2.12 0.60 11.76
CA LYS A 100 2.51 1.97 11.40
C LYS A 100 1.66 2.50 10.23
N SER A 101 1.47 3.81 10.15
CA SER A 101 0.85 4.47 8.98
C SER A 101 1.83 4.67 7.81
N THR A 102 3.13 4.51 8.06
CA THR A 102 4.20 4.61 7.07
C THR A 102 5.25 3.52 7.28
N ILE A 103 5.96 3.17 6.21
CA ILE A 103 7.20 2.37 6.26
C ILE A 103 8.40 3.23 5.90
N THR A 104 9.59 2.73 6.16
CA THR A 104 10.84 3.44 5.84
C THR A 104 11.56 2.78 4.67
N GLU A 105 12.28 3.58 3.88
CA GLU A 105 13.20 3.10 2.85
C GLU A 105 14.49 3.91 2.87
N MET A 106 15.61 3.24 2.63
CA MET A 106 16.92 3.85 2.57
C MET A 106 17.44 3.83 1.13
N LEU A 107 17.62 5.02 0.56
CA LEU A 107 18.15 5.19 -0.80
C LEU A 107 19.33 6.17 -0.78
N ARG A 108 20.53 5.68 -1.12
CA ARG A 108 21.77 6.48 -1.20
C ARG A 108 22.09 7.26 0.10
N GLY A 109 21.86 6.64 1.26
CA GLY A 109 22.11 7.26 2.57
C GLY A 109 21.02 8.24 3.01
N LEU A 110 19.98 8.45 2.21
CA LEU A 110 18.80 9.22 2.60
C LEU A 110 17.70 8.27 3.09
N THR A 111 16.99 8.71 4.12
CA THR A 111 15.84 8.02 4.69
C THR A 111 14.55 8.63 4.16
N PHE A 112 13.65 7.81 3.65
CA PHE A 112 12.34 8.22 3.17
C PHE A 112 11.25 7.51 3.97
N GLN A 113 10.22 8.25 4.37
CA GLN A 113 8.97 7.68 4.86
C GLN A 113 8.01 7.50 3.70
N ILE A 114 7.47 6.29 3.57
CA ILE A 114 6.57 5.90 2.50
C ILE A 114 5.18 5.65 3.12
N SER A 115 4.22 6.50 2.77
CA SER A 115 2.80 6.27 3.06
C SER A 115 2.13 5.42 1.98
N ALA A 116 0.91 4.95 2.26
CA ALA A 116 0.11 4.15 1.32
C ALA A 116 -0.15 4.87 -0.02
N ASN A 117 -0.31 6.19 0.01
CA ASN A 117 -0.67 7.03 -1.14
C ASN A 117 0.50 7.79 -1.77
N SER A 118 1.74 7.67 -1.25
CA SER A 118 2.87 8.44 -1.81
C SER A 118 3.29 7.95 -3.19
N PHE A 119 3.69 8.83 -4.11
CA PHE A 119 4.20 8.46 -5.45
C PHE A 119 5.62 7.84 -5.46
N PHE A 120 6.07 7.26 -4.34
CA PHE A 120 7.40 6.70 -4.23
C PHE A 120 7.59 5.59 -5.27
N GLN A 121 8.60 5.74 -6.13
CA GLN A 121 8.76 4.92 -7.33
C GLN A 121 8.90 3.44 -6.95
N THR A 122 7.95 2.62 -7.39
CA THR A 122 7.93 1.15 -7.23
C THR A 122 9.09 0.44 -7.93
N ASN A 123 9.85 1.15 -8.77
CA ASN A 123 10.92 0.60 -9.57
C ASN A 123 12.27 1.22 -9.19
N THR A 124 12.77 0.92 -7.97
CA THR A 124 14.05 1.42 -7.44
C THR A 124 15.24 1.10 -8.36
N ARG A 125 15.14 0.08 -9.24
CA ARG A 125 16.16 -0.27 -10.25
C ARG A 125 16.12 0.58 -11.54
N GLN A 126 14.99 1.18 -11.89
CA GLN A 126 14.88 2.13 -13.04
C GLN A 126 14.87 3.60 -12.61
N ALA A 127 14.64 3.87 -11.32
CA ALA A 127 14.87 5.17 -10.67
C ALA A 127 16.34 5.64 -10.71
N PHE A 128 17.23 4.87 -11.33
CA PHE A 128 18.61 5.28 -11.62
C PHE A 128 18.69 6.46 -12.60
N SER A 129 17.67 6.71 -13.43
CA SER A 129 17.76 7.72 -14.50
C SER A 129 17.19 9.12 -14.18
N PRO A 130 16.12 9.33 -13.40
CA PRO A 130 15.59 10.69 -13.20
C PRO A 130 16.36 11.51 -12.14
N TYR A 131 16.92 10.90 -11.10
CA TYR A 131 17.63 11.64 -10.03
C TYR A 131 19.01 12.15 -10.44
N SER A 132 19.68 11.50 -11.38
CA SER A 132 20.94 11.96 -11.96
C SER A 132 20.75 13.21 -12.83
N LEU A 133 19.60 13.32 -13.52
CA LEU A 133 19.27 14.50 -14.34
C LEU A 133 19.02 15.76 -13.49
N ILE A 134 18.39 15.62 -12.31
CA ILE A 134 18.09 16.78 -11.44
C ILE A 134 19.36 17.35 -10.80
N LEU A 135 20.34 16.51 -10.44
CA LEU A 135 21.62 16.95 -9.87
C LEU A 135 22.57 17.59 -10.92
N LEU A 136 22.39 17.29 -12.20
CA LEU A 136 23.18 17.92 -13.28
C LEU A 136 22.71 19.34 -13.64
N CYS A 137 21.45 19.68 -13.36
CA CYS A 137 20.91 21.02 -13.64
C CYS A 137 21.27 22.09 -12.60
N THR A 138 21.95 21.75 -11.50
CA THR A 138 22.36 22.73 -10.46
C THR A 138 23.82 23.19 -10.60
N TYR A 139 24.56 22.69 -11.59
CA TYR A 139 25.98 23.03 -11.81
C TYR A 139 26.26 23.88 -13.05
N HIS A 140 25.22 24.36 -13.74
CA HIS A 140 25.36 25.34 -14.81
C HIS A 140 24.47 26.56 -14.50
N HIS A 141 24.97 27.42 -13.61
CA HIS A 141 24.71 28.85 -13.68
C HIS A 141 25.88 29.65 -13.12
#